data_AF-A0A9Q1BU34-F1
#
_entry.id   AF-A0A9Q1BU34-F1
#
_cell.length_a   1.000
_cell.length_b   1.000
_cell.length_c   1.000
_cell.angle_alpha   90.00
_cell.angle_beta   90.00
_cell.angle_gamma   90.00
#
_symmetry.space_group_name_H-M   'P 1'
#
loop_
_entity.id
_entity.type
_entity.pdbx_description
1 polymer ?
#
loop_
_entity_poly.entity_id
_entity_poly.type
_entity_poly.pdbx_seq_one_letter_code
_entity_poly.pdbx_strand_id
1 'polypeptide(L)' 'MDEAESKAICDLKYDTFIVVKPADKGGATLILNRETYTKISLEQLMDPIFYCTLRKDPVGEYNKELLHS' A
#
# COMPACT_ATOMS: atom_id res chain seq x y z
N MET A 1 -20.25 -4.32 22.42
CA MET A 1 -18.93 -3.71 22.16
C MET A 1 -18.72 -2.71 23.26
N ASP A 2 -17.65 -2.89 24.02
CA ASP A 2 -17.39 -2.08 25.22
C ASP A 2 -16.98 -0.65 24.82
N GLU A 3 -17.23 0.35 25.67
CA GLU A 3 -16.92 1.76 25.37
C GLU A 3 -15.40 1.95 25.22
N ALA A 4 -14.62 1.27 26.05
CA ALA A 4 -13.16 1.28 25.96
C ALA A 4 -12.66 0.61 24.66
N GLU A 5 -13.29 -0.48 24.24
CA GLU A 5 -12.99 -1.18 22.99
C GLU A 5 -13.25 -0.29 21.77
N SER A 6 -14.42 0.38 21.73
CA SER A 6 -14.77 1.32 20.67
C SER A 6 -13.77 2.48 20.60
N LYS A 7 -13.41 3.05 21.75
CA LYS A 7 -12.41 4.11 21.83
C LYS A 7 -11.05 3.64 21.31
N ALA A 8 -10.58 2.47 21.75
CA ALA A 8 -9.29 1.93 21.32
C ALA A 8 -9.23 1.72 19.80
N ILE A 9 -10.31 1.25 19.18
CA ILE A 9 -10.37 1.09 17.72
C ILE A 9 -10.39 2.43 16.99
N CYS A 10 -11.11 3.42 17.53
CA CYS A 10 -11.07 4.77 16.99
C CYS A 10 -9.65 5.36 17.07
N ASP A 11 -9.01 5.29 18.24
CA ASP A 11 -7.64 5.76 18.43
C ASP A 11 -6.68 5.08 17.43
N LEU A 12 -6.80 3.76 17.24
CA LEU A 12 -6.01 2.98 16.28
C LEU A 12 -6.22 3.43 14.83
N LYS A 13 -7.46 3.79 14.45
CA LYS A 13 -7.77 4.28 13.09
C LYS A 13 -7.12 5.63 12.79
N TYR A 14 -6.93 6.46 13.81
CA TYR A 14 -6.30 7.79 13.66
C TYR A 14 -4.78 7.75 13.85
N ASP A 15 -4.20 6.61 14.25
CA ASP A 15 -2.76 6.47 14.41
C ASP A 15 -2.03 6.52 13.04
N THR A 16 -1.20 7.54 12.87
CA THR A 16 -0.37 7.73 11.67
C THR A 16 1.03 7.12 11.76
N PHE A 17 1.41 6.52 12.89
CA PHE A 17 2.71 5.90 13.07
C PHE A 17 2.74 4.44 12.63
N ILE A 18 1.58 3.79 12.58
CA ILE A 18 1.44 2.41 12.14
C ILE A 18 0.77 2.31 10.77
N VAL A 19 1.00 1.18 10.11
CA VAL A 19 0.35 0.76 8.87
C VAL A 19 -0.20 -0.63 9.11
N VAL A 20 -1.51 -0.77 8.95
CA VAL A 20 -2.23 -2.05 9.01
C VAL A 20 -2.71 -2.38 7.60
N LYS A 21 -2.23 -3.49 7.03
CA LYS A 21 -2.68 -3.94 5.70
C LYS A 21 -2.81 -5.46 5.62
N PRO A 22 -3.64 -6.00 4.72
CA PRO A 22 -3.62 -7.43 4.41
C PRO A 22 -2.22 -7.85 3.93
N ALA A 23 -1.77 -9.03 4.37
CA ALA A 23 -0.57 -9.64 3.82
C ALA A 23 -0.83 -10.07 2.36
N ASP A 24 0.20 -9.95 1.52
CA ASP A 24 0.14 -10.33 0.10
C ASP A 24 -0.16 -11.83 -0.09
N LYS A 25 0.26 -12.67 0.87
CA LYS A 25 0.06 -14.13 0.85
C LYS A 25 -0.45 -14.61 2.21
N GLY A 26 -1.43 -15.51 2.20
CA GLY A 26 -1.75 -16.36 3.36
C GLY A 26 -2.70 -15.78 4.42
N GLY A 27 -3.66 -14.91 4.08
CA GLY A 27 -4.76 -14.53 4.99
C GLY A 27 -4.37 -13.78 6.27
N ALA A 28 -3.10 -13.41 6.42
CA ALA A 28 -2.58 -12.70 7.57
C ALA A 28 -2.76 -11.17 7.44
N THR A 29 -2.60 -10.45 8.54
CA THR A 29 -2.56 -8.98 8.58
C THR A 29 -1.17 -8.53 9.01
N LEU A 30 -0.57 -7.62 8.25
CA LEU A 30 0.69 -6.98 8.58
C LEU A 30 0.41 -5.72 9.40
N ILE A 31 1.13 -5.58 10.51
CA ILE A 31 1.17 -4.37 11.34
C ILE A 31 2.62 -3.92 11.39
N LEU A 32 2.91 -2.76 10.82
CA LEU A 32 4.27 -2.23 10.71
C LEU A 32 4.30 -0.77 11.15
N ASN A 33 5.42 -0.30 11.69
CA ASN A 33 5.64 1.14 11.77
C ASN A 33 5.75 1.72 10.34
N ARG A 34 5.32 2.97 10.16
CA ARG A 34 5.22 3.62 8.85
C ARG A 34 6.57 3.79 8.18
N GLU A 35 7.63 4.06 8.93
CA GLU A 35 8.98 4.22 8.38
C GLU A 35 9.52 2.92 7.77
N THR A 36 9.36 1.81 8.50
CA THR A 36 9.73 0.47 8.05
C THR A 36 8.89 0.05 6.86
N TYR A 37 7.57 0.33 6.90
CA TYR A 37 6.68 0.10 5.77
C TYR A 37 7.17 0.80 4.50
N THR A 38 7.46 2.10 4.59
CA THR A 38 7.96 2.89 3.46
C THR A 38 9.30 2.36 2.97
N LYS A 39 10.24 2.07 3.88
CA LYS A 39 11.56 1.52 3.53
C LYS A 39 11.44 0.21 2.75
N ILE A 40 10.73 -0.77 3.30
CA ILE A 40 10.54 -2.08 2.65
C ILE A 40 9.87 -1.91 1.29
N SER A 41 8.84 -1.06 1.21
CA SER A 41 8.11 -0.82 -0.05
C SER A 41 9.03 -0.24 -1.12
N LEU A 42 9.89 0.71 -0.77
CA LEU A 42 10.87 1.28 -1.69
C LEU A 42 11.92 0.26 -2.12
N GLU A 43 12.47 -0.52 -1.17
CA GLU A 43 13.44 -1.57 -1.46
C GLU A 43 12.86 -2.62 -2.42
N GLN A 44 11.59 -3.02 -2.23
CA GLN A 44 10.89 -3.94 -3.13
C GLN A 44 10.69 -3.35 -4.53
N LEU A 45 10.30 -2.07 -4.63
CA LEU A 45 10.11 -1.40 -5.93
C LEU A 45 11.42 -1.17 -6.68
N MET A 46 12.54 -1.14 -5.96
CA MET A 46 13.89 -1.03 -6.54
C MET A 46 14.43 -2.38 -7.03
N ASP A 47 13.75 -3.49 -6.78
CA ASP A 47 14.20 -4.82 -7.20
C ASP A 47 14.15 -4.94 -8.75
N PRO A 48 15.31 -4.97 -9.43
CA PRO A 48 15.35 -5.00 -10.89
C PRO A 48 15.00 -6.37 -11.48
N ILE A 49 14.88 -7.42 -10.65
CA ILE A 49 14.45 -8.75 -11.07
C ILE A 49 12.95 -8.74 -11.37
N PHE A 50 12.16 -8.02 -10.56
CA PHE A 50 10.71 -8.00 -10.66
C PHE A 50 10.14 -6.70 -11.25
N TYR A 51 10.81 -5.57 -11.05
CA TYR A 51 10.34 -4.25 -11.49
C TYR A 51 11.35 -3.57 -12.40
N CYS A 52 10.85 -2.77 -13.35
CA CYS A 52 11.68 -1.92 -14.18
C CYS A 52 11.04 -0.53 -14.33
N THR A 53 11.87 0.49 -14.55
CA THR A 53 11.37 1.84 -14.80
C THR A 53 10.72 1.91 -16.18
N LEU A 54 9.50 2.43 -16.23
CA LEU A 54 8.81 2.67 -17.49
C LEU A 54 9.42 3.89 -18.18
N ARG A 55 9.81 3.73 -19.45
CA ARG A 55 10.38 4.82 -20.26
C ARG A 55 9.34 5.85 -20.71
N LYS A 56 8.06 5.50 -20.64
CA LYS A 56 6.92 6.31 -21.05
C LYS A 56 5.76 6.06 -20.10
N ASP A 57 4.92 7.07 -19.92
CA ASP A 57 3.69 6.95 -19.14
C ASP A 57 2.65 6.14 -19.92
N PRO A 58 2.29 4.91 -19.47
CA PRO A 58 1.31 4.10 -20.17
C PRO A 58 -0.12 4.65 -20.04
N VAL A 59 -0.42 5.51 -19.05
CA VAL A 59 -1.76 6.06 -18.83
C VAL A 59 -2.16 7.02 -19.96
N GLY A 60 -1.22 7.82 -20.44
CA GLY A 60 -1.44 8.73 -21.56
C GLY A 60 -1.63 8.01 -22.91
N GLU A 61 -1.05 6.83 -23.10
CA GLU A 61 -1.25 6.01 -24.31
C GLU A 61 -2.59 5.27 -24.26
N TYR A 62 -2.94 4.67 -23.11
CA TYR A 62 -4.19 3.92 -22.94
C TYR A 62 -5.45 4.78 -23.12
N ASN A 63 -5.43 6.04 -22.68
CA ASN A 63 -6.55 6.96 -22.86
C ASN A 63 -6.84 7.27 -24.34
N LYS A 64 -5.83 7.18 -25.22
CA LYS A 64 -6.05 7.37 -26.68
C LYS A 64 -6.77 6.18 -27.29
N GLU A 65 -6.51 4.97 -26.79
CA GLU A 65 -7.12 3.74 -27.28
C GLU A 65 -8.59 3.61 -26.85
N LEU A 66 -8.92 4.03 -25.62
CA LEU A 66 -10.29 4.01 -25.10
C LEU A 66 -11.22 5.04 -25.74
N LEU A 67 -10.69 6.18 -26.22
CA LEU A 67 -11.48 7.24 -26.86
C LEU A 67 -11.76 6.98 -28.37
N HIS A 68 -11.14 5.96 -28.96
CA HIS A 68 -11.35 5.55 -30.36
C HIS A 68 -12.00 4.15 -30.49
N SER A 69 -12.48 3.58 -29.38
CA SER A 69 -13.29 2.34 -29.31
C SER A 69 -14.77 2.67 -29.16
#